data_AF-A0A554XI36-F1
#
_entry.id   AF-A0A554XI36-F1
#
_cell.length_a   1.000
_cell.length_b   1.000
_cell.length_c   1.000
_cell.angle_alpha   90.00
_cell.angle_beta   90.00
_cell.angle_gamma   90.00
#
_symmetry.space_group_name_H-M   'P 1'
#
loop_
_entity.id
_entity.type
_entity.pdbx_description
1 polymer ?
#
loop_
_entity_poly.entity_id
_entity_poly.type
_entity_poly.pdbx_seq_one_letter_code
_entity_poly.pdbx_strand_id
1 'polypeptide(L)'
;MLLEFRTDRRGYTMWLERDLFGAFVLHRRWYGLYNRRGGTKRQVFDDEQRALAEVERLARVRERHGYRLLSVAVGCQYARRSGSPP
;
A
#
# COMPACT_ATOMS: atom_id res chain seq x y z
N MET A 1 2.97 -8.41 1.58
CA MET A 1 2.66 -7.59 2.79
C MET A 1 1.67 -6.50 2.39
N LEU A 2 0.64 -6.19 3.20
CA LEU A 2 -0.37 -5.15 2.93
C LEU A 2 -0.49 -4.22 4.15
N LEU A 3 -0.48 -2.91 3.92
CA LEU A 3 -0.69 -1.88 4.93
C LEU A 3 -1.82 -0.96 4.49
N GLU A 4 -2.74 -0.67 5.41
CA GLU A 4 -3.85 0.26 5.18
C GLU A 4 -3.76 1.46 6.11
N PHE A 5 -3.89 2.63 5.53
CA PHE A 5 -3.80 3.91 6.22
C PHE A 5 -5.02 4.76 5.93
N ARG A 6 -5.41 5.60 6.89
CA ARG A 6 -6.59 6.45 6.76
C ARG A 6 -6.44 7.80 7.47
N THR A 7 -7.03 8.81 6.85
CA THR A 7 -7.34 10.12 7.45
C THR A 7 -8.87 10.28 7.53
N ASP A 8 -9.36 11.41 7.99
CA ASP A 8 -10.79 11.76 7.92
C ASP A 8 -11.33 11.76 6.47
N ARG A 9 -10.52 12.17 5.48
CA ARG A 9 -10.96 12.39 4.09
C ARG A 9 -10.35 11.47 3.05
N ARG A 10 -9.25 10.77 3.35
CA ARG A 10 -8.49 9.96 2.39
C ARG A 10 -8.12 8.59 2.94
N GLY A 11 -8.16 7.58 2.07
CA GLY A 11 -7.56 6.28 2.29
C GLY A 11 -6.26 6.13 1.49
N TYR A 12 -5.36 5.30 2.01
CA TYR A 12 -4.09 4.97 1.37
C TYR A 12 -3.73 3.52 1.66
N THR A 13 -3.46 2.74 0.62
CA THR A 13 -3.14 1.32 0.73
C THR A 13 -1.80 1.07 0.06
N MET A 14 -0.93 0.30 0.71
CA MET A 14 0.30 -0.19 0.10
C MET A 14 0.37 -1.69 0.21
N TRP A 15 0.84 -2.36 -0.85
CA TRP A 15 1.18 -3.76 -0.75
C TRP A 15 2.45 -4.06 -1.53
N LEU A 16 3.26 -4.93 -0.94
CA LEU A 16 4.46 -5.47 -1.54
C LEU A 16 4.16 -6.92 -1.95
N GLU A 17 4.34 -7.19 -3.24
CA GLU A 17 4.26 -8.52 -3.84
C GLU A 17 5.58 -8.86 -4.53
N ARG A 18 5.85 -10.16 -4.70
CA ARG A 18 6.95 -10.65 -5.53
C ARG A 18 6.36 -11.12 -6.86
N ASP A 19 6.93 -10.68 -7.97
CA ASP A 19 6.49 -11.10 -9.30
C ASP A 19 7.06 -12.48 -9.70
N LEU A 20 6.71 -12.92 -10.91
CA LEU A 20 7.14 -14.22 -11.45
C LEU A 20 8.65 -14.29 -11.73
N PHE A 21 9.31 -13.15 -11.93
CA PHE A 21 10.75 -13.06 -12.18
C PHE A 21 11.54 -12.88 -10.88
N GLY A 22 10.85 -12.83 -9.73
CA GLY A 22 11.47 -12.67 -8.42
C GLY A 22 11.70 -11.22 -8.00
N ALA A 23 11.28 -10.23 -8.80
CA ALA A 23 11.37 -8.83 -8.43
C ALA A 23 10.26 -8.46 -7.43
N PHE A 24 10.54 -7.49 -6.58
CA PHE A 24 9.61 -6.97 -5.58
C PHE A 24 8.87 -5.76 -6.15
N VAL A 25 7.55 -5.84 -6.21
CA VAL A 25 6.69 -4.78 -6.72
C VAL A 25 5.93 -4.14 -5.57
N LEU A 26 6.28 -2.89 -5.26
CA LEU A 26 5.54 -2.06 -4.32
C LEU A 26 4.43 -1.33 -5.06
N HIS A 27 3.21 -1.67 -4.70
CA HIS A 27 2.02 -0.97 -5.16
C HIS A 27 1.56 0.02 -4.10
N ARG A 28 1.11 1.18 -4.57
CA ARG A 28 0.53 2.24 -3.77
C ARG A 28 -0.78 2.64 -4.39
N ARG A 29 -1.82 2.79 -3.57
CA ARG A 29 -3.11 3.32 -3.97
C ARG A 29 -3.52 4.41 -3.00
N TRP A 30 -3.97 5.56 -3.51
CA TRP A 30 -4.57 6.62 -2.71
C TRP A 30 -5.94 6.97 -3.26
N TYR A 31 -6.88 7.33 -2.38
CA TYR A 31 -8.24 7.64 -2.78
C TYR A 31 -8.91 8.58 -1.77
N GLY A 32 -9.85 9.40 -2.25
CA GLY A 32 -10.77 10.13 -1.39
C GLY A 32 -11.84 9.20 -0.83
N LEU A 33 -12.27 9.44 0.41
CA LEU A 33 -13.35 8.66 1.04
C LEU A 33 -14.74 9.13 0.60
N TYR A 34 -14.86 10.39 0.19
CA TYR A 34 -16.12 11.05 -0.19
C TYR A 34 -16.16 11.46 -1.66
N ASN A 35 -15.21 10.99 -2.47
CA ASN A 35 -15.18 11.28 -3.90
C ASN A 35 -14.49 10.15 -4.65
N ARG A 36 -14.61 10.17 -5.98
CA ARG A 36 -14.00 9.17 -6.88
C ARG A 36 -12.57 9.52 -7.29
N ARG A 37 -11.91 10.46 -6.61
CA ARG A 37 -10.53 10.84 -6.92
C ARG A 37 -9.58 9.86 -6.26
N GLY A 38 -8.52 9.51 -6.97
CA GLY A 38 -7.51 8.62 -6.49
C GLY A 38 -6.47 8.35 -7.56
N GLY A 39 -5.51 7.51 -7.22
CA GLY A 39 -4.47 7.09 -8.14
C GLY A 39 -3.74 5.88 -7.62
N THR A 40 -2.96 5.28 -8.51
CA THR A 40 -2.06 4.19 -8.18
C THR A 40 -0.65 4.49 -8.67
N LYS A 41 0.34 3.94 -7.98
CA LYS A 41 1.73 3.98 -8.41
C LYS A 41 2.41 2.67 -8.09
N ARG A 42 3.12 2.13 -9.07
CA ARG A 42 3.96 0.94 -8.93
C ARG A 42 5.42 1.33 -8.89
N GLN A 43 6.22 0.59 -8.14
CA GLN A 43 7.67 0.73 -8.10
C GLN A 43 8.27 -0.66 -7.95
N VAL A 44 9.24 -0.95 -8.81
CA VAL A 44 9.89 -2.26 -8.88
C VAL A 44 11.25 -2.16 -8.19
N PHE A 45 11.59 -3.20 -7.45
CA PHE A 45 12.86 -3.39 -6.77
C PHE A 45 13.40 -4.77 -7.12
N ASP A 46 14.70 -4.84 -7.34
CA ASP A 46 15.48 -6.05 -7.49
C ASP A 46 15.83 -6.70 -6.15
N ASP A 47 15.90 -5.90 -5.09
CA ASP A 47 16.27 -6.33 -3.74
C ASP A 47 15.12 -6.19 -2.73
N GLU A 48 14.94 -7.22 -1.90
CA GLU A 48 13.92 -7.28 -0.86
C GLU A 48 14.14 -6.22 0.21
N GLN A 49 15.39 -6.04 0.66
CA GLN A 49 15.71 -5.13 1.75
C GLN A 49 15.42 -3.68 1.35
N ARG A 50 15.77 -3.29 0.12
CA ARG A 50 15.41 -1.99 -0.46
C ARG A 50 13.91 -1.79 -0.57
N ALA A 51 13.17 -2.83 -0.96
CA ALA A 51 11.72 -2.76 -1.04
C ALA A 51 11.08 -2.55 0.35
N LEU A 52 11.53 -3.29 1.36
CA LEU A 52 11.07 -3.16 2.74
C LEU A 52 11.44 -1.81 3.36
N ALA A 53 12.67 -1.34 3.13
CA ALA A 53 13.11 -0.02 3.59
C ALA A 53 12.25 1.11 2.99
N GLU A 54 11.86 0.99 1.72
CA GLU A 54 10.94 1.96 1.10
C GLU A 54 9.53 1.89 1.69
N VAL A 55 9.02 0.69 2.01
CA VAL A 55 7.74 0.52 2.71
C VAL A 55 7.77 1.24 4.05
N GLU A 56 8.80 1.03 4.87
CA GLU A 56 8.95 1.70 6.17
C GLU A 56 9.07 3.21 6.01
N ARG A 57 9.89 3.68 5.06
CA ARG A 57 10.05 5.11 4.77
C ARG A 57 8.71 5.75 4.42
N LEU A 58 7.92 5.11 3.57
CA LEU A 58 6.60 5.60 3.18
C LEU A 58 5.60 5.55 4.32
N ALA A 59 5.61 4.50 5.15
CA ALA A 59 4.77 4.40 6.34
C ALA A 59 5.01 5.60 7.28
N ARG A 60 6.27 5.88 7.61
CA ARG A 60 6.66 7.05 8.43
C ARG A 60 6.24 8.37 7.79
N VAL A 61 6.37 8.52 6.47
CA VAL A 61 5.89 9.71 5.75
C VAL A 61 4.37 9.87 5.87
N ARG A 62 3.59 8.78 5.80
CA ARG A 62 2.14 8.82 5.92
C ARG A 62 1.72 9.21 7.34
N GLU A 63 2.34 8.62 8.35
CA GLU A 63 2.12 8.97 9.76
C GLU A 63 2.39 10.45 10.03
N ARG A 64 3.52 10.99 9.54
CA ARG A 64 3.84 12.42 9.65
C ARG A 64 2.82 13.32 8.95
N HIS A 65 2.11 12.82 7.93
CA HIS A 65 1.06 13.54 7.23
C HIS A 65 -0.34 13.29 7.83
N GLY A 66 -0.43 12.74 9.05
CA GLY A 66 -1.67 12.56 9.79
C GLY A 66 -2.48 11.33 9.39
N TYR A 67 -1.92 10.44 8.56
CA TYR A 67 -2.54 9.15 8.32
C TYR A 67 -2.37 8.26 9.54
N ARG A 68 -3.44 7.58 9.94
CA ARG A 68 -3.40 6.52 10.94
C ARG A 68 -3.32 5.16 10.26
N LEU A 69 -2.40 4.32 10.71
CA LEU A 69 -2.33 2.93 10.31
C LEU A 69 -3.55 2.19 10.87
N LEU A 70 -4.31 1.53 10.01
CA LEU A 70 -5.50 0.75 10.38
C LEU A 70 -5.19 -0.74 10.52
N SER A 71 -4.41 -1.28 9.59
CA SER A 71 -4.11 -2.70 9.53
C SER A 71 -2.76 -2.97 8.88
N VAL A 72 -2.14 -4.07 9.30
CA VAL A 72 -0.97 -4.67 8.67
C VAL A 72 -1.28 -6.15 8.47
N ALA A 73 -1.22 -6.62 7.24
CA ALA A 73 -1.33 -8.03 6.91
C ALA A 73 -0.01 -8.55 6.35
N VAL A 74 0.58 -9.52 7.06
CA VAL A 74 1.78 -10.25 6.67
C VAL A 74 1.34 -11.62 6.17
N GLY A 75 1.88 -12.08 5.03
CA GLY A 75 1.53 -13.39 4.46
C GLY A 75 0.44 -13.38 3.37
N CYS A 76 0.06 -12.21 2.83
CA CYS A 76 -0.90 -12.16 1.72
C CYS A 76 -0.25 -12.63 0.40
N GLN A 77 -0.17 -13.95 0.21
CA GLN A 77 -0.12 -14.57 -1.11
C GLN A 77 -1.55 -14.52 -1.66
N TYR A 78 -1.78 -13.66 -2.66
CA TYR A 78 -3.03 -13.56 -3.42
C TYR A 78 -4.32 -13.32 -2.63
N ALA A 79 -4.63 -12.07 -2.28
CA ALA A 79 -6.02 -11.64 -2.01
C ALA A 79 -6.44 -10.51 -2.94
N ARG A 80 -6.53 -10.80 -4.25
CA ARG A 80 -7.51 -10.12 -5.10
C ARG A 80 -8.85 -10.82 -4.91
N ARG A 81 -9.70 -10.32 -4.02
CA ARG A 81 -11.14 -10.38 -4.24
C ARG A 81 -11.69 -8.97 -4.19
N SER A 82 -12.03 -8.50 -5.38
CA SER A 82 -12.93 -7.39 -5.67
C SER A 82 -14.11 -7.37 -4.71
N GLY A 83 -14.31 -6.23 -4.05
CA GLY A 83 -15.51 -5.93 -3.26
C GLY A 83 -15.49 -4.46 -2.89
N SER A 84 -16.02 -3.61 -3.76
CA SER A 84 -16.47 -2.26 -3.39
C SER A 84 -17.60 -2.41 -2.35
N PRO A 85 -17.62 -1.65 -1.25
CA PRO A 85 -18.77 -1.66 -0.36
C PRO A 85 -19.96 -0.93 -1.03
N PRO A 86 -21.21 -1.31 -0.70
CA PRO A 86 -22.42 -0.66 -1.20
C PRO A 86 -22.52 0.81 -0.79
#